data_AF-A0A8S2W3A6-F1
#
_entry.id   AF-A0A8S2W3A6-F1
#
_cell.length_a   1.000
_cell.length_b   1.000
_cell.length_c   1.000
_cell.angle_alpha   90.00
_cell.angle_beta   90.00
_cell.angle_gamma   90.00
#
_symmetry.space_group_name_H-M   'P 1'
#
loop_
_entity.id
_entity.type
_entity.pdbx_description
1 polymer ?
#
loop_
_entity_poly.entity_id
_entity_poly.type
_entity_poly.pdbx_seq_one_letter_code
_entity_poly.pdbx_strand_id
1 'polypeptide(L)'
;HLIVATPGRLYDLMNKNLVNTNLCSMADKLLSQDFRGMCEQLFQYIPAERQVLLYSATFPVSIDQFVQRYMRNPYEINLMNELTLQGITQYYAFVQEKQKVHCLNTLFSKVINDYCVYVTFYYNF
;
A
#
# COMPACT_ATOMS: atom_id res chain seq x y z
N HIS A 1 15.20 -17.77 -12.35
CA HIS A 1 13.91 -18.14 -11.75
C HIS A 1 13.34 -16.93 -11.01
N LEU A 2 12.02 -16.75 -11.02
CA LEU A 2 11.32 -15.67 -10.31
C LEU A 2 10.51 -16.29 -9.17
N ILE A 3 10.53 -15.67 -7.99
CA ILE A 3 9.75 -16.08 -6.82
C ILE A 3 8.87 -14.91 -6.40
N VAL A 4 7.59 -15.18 -6.21
CA VAL A 4 6.62 -14.22 -5.66
C VAL A 4 6.09 -14.81 -4.36
N ALA A 5 6.28 -14.11 -3.25
CA ALA A 5 5.90 -14.59 -1.92
C ALA A 5 5.59 -13.42 -0.99
N THR A 6 4.75 -13.67 0.02
CA THR A 6 4.61 -12.78 1.18
C THR A 6 5.88 -12.85 2.04
N PRO A 7 6.22 -11.80 2.82
CA PRO A 7 7.45 -11.78 3.61
C PRO A 7 7.63 -13.01 4.51
N GLY A 8 6.56 -13.45 5.18
CA GLY A 8 6.61 -14.61 6.06
C GLY A 8 6.92 -15.90 5.30
N ARG A 9 6.30 -16.09 4.13
CA ARG A 9 6.56 -17.27 3.31
C ARG A 9 7.96 -17.24 2.70
N LEU A 10 8.44 -16.07 2.29
CA LEU A 10 9.81 -15.92 1.78
C LEU A 10 10.83 -16.23 2.87
N TYR A 11 10.61 -15.74 4.08
CA TYR A 11 11.47 -15.98 5.24
C TYR A 11 11.59 -17.48 5.55
N ASP A 12 10.47 -18.20 5.56
CA ASP A 12 10.47 -19.67 5.73
C ASP A 12 11.27 -20.41 4.66
N LEU A 13 11.17 -19.97 3.40
CA LEU A 13 11.89 -20.59 2.28
C LEU A 13 13.40 -20.32 2.36
N MET A 14 13.79 -19.11 2.76
CA MET A 14 15.19 -18.74 2.96
C MET A 14 15.80 -19.49 4.14
N ASN A 15 15.07 -19.62 5.26
CA ASN A 15 15.50 -20.41 6.42
C ASN A 15 15.74 -21.89 6.11
N LYS A 16 15.03 -22.44 5.12
CA LYS A 16 15.21 -23.81 4.65
C LYS A 16 16.28 -23.92 3.56
N ASN A 17 16.99 -22.83 3.23
CA ASN A 17 17.97 -22.75 2.13
C ASN A 17 17.41 -23.22 0.77
N LEU A 18 16.11 -23.05 0.54
CA LEU A 18 15.45 -23.51 -0.69
C LEU A 18 15.49 -22.46 -1.80
N VAL A 19 15.86 -21.23 -1.47
CA VAL A 19 15.85 -20.09 -2.37
C VAL A 19 17.09 -19.23 -2.13
N ASN A 20 17.67 -18.73 -3.21
CA ASN A 20 18.73 -17.71 -3.19
C ASN A 20 18.26 -16.52 -4.01
N THR A 21 18.34 -15.31 -3.44
CA THR A 21 17.78 -14.10 -4.04
C THR A 21 18.86 -13.03 -4.17
N ASN A 22 19.06 -12.54 -5.40
CA ASN A 22 19.99 -11.44 -5.69
C ASN A 22 19.24 -10.11 -6.00
N LEU A 23 17.96 -10.21 -6.38
CA LEU A 23 17.07 -9.09 -6.70
C LEU A 23 15.81 -9.20 -5.84
N CYS A 24 15.42 -8.12 -5.17
CA CYS A 24 14.23 -8.07 -4.31
C CYS A 24 13.34 -6.87 -4.68
N SER A 25 12.03 -7.11 -4.79
CA SER A 25 11.03 -6.06 -5.02
C SER A 25 10.06 -6.03 -3.85
N MET A 26 9.83 -4.84 -3.29
CA MET A 26 8.97 -4.65 -2.13
C MET A 26 8.02 -3.47 -2.30
N ALA A 27 6.87 -3.54 -1.64
CA ALA A 27 5.89 -2.46 -1.55
C ALA A 27 5.94 -1.80 -0.17
N ASP A 28 5.60 -0.52 -0.11
CA ASP A 28 5.54 0.33 1.10
C ASP A 28 4.73 -0.26 2.26
N LYS A 29 3.61 -0.93 2.00
CA LYS A 29 2.81 -1.59 3.03
C LYS A 29 3.58 -2.68 3.77
N LEU A 30 4.61 -3.28 3.15
CA LEU A 30 5.49 -4.24 3.80
C LEU A 30 6.49 -3.56 4.76
N LEU A 31 6.51 -2.24 4.79
CA LEU A 31 7.30 -1.40 5.69
C LEU A 31 6.46 -0.78 6.81
N SER A 32 5.17 -1.17 6.93
CA SER A 32 4.36 -0.82 8.10
C SER A 32 4.97 -1.43 9.38
N GLN A 33 4.54 -0.93 10.55
CA GLN A 33 5.03 -1.44 11.84
C GLN A 33 4.90 -2.97 11.95
N ASP A 34 3.82 -3.54 11.43
CA ASP A 34 3.53 -4.98 11.52
C ASP A 34 4.52 -5.84 10.72
N PHE A 35 5.07 -5.31 9.63
CA PHE A 35 5.94 -6.06 8.71
C PHE A 35 7.41 -5.64 8.76
N ARG A 36 7.73 -4.52 9.43
CA ARG A 36 9.10 -3.98 9.52
C ARG A 36 10.08 -5.02 10.04
N GLY A 37 9.81 -5.63 11.19
CA GLY A 37 10.72 -6.62 11.80
C GLY A 37 11.00 -7.82 10.89
N MET A 38 9.97 -8.27 10.16
CA MET A 38 10.10 -9.38 9.21
C MET A 38 10.93 -8.99 7.98
N CYS A 39 10.78 -7.77 7.48
CA CYS A 39 11.63 -7.23 6.43
C CYS A 39 13.09 -7.12 6.90
N GLU A 40 13.34 -6.59 8.10
CA GLU A 40 14.70 -6.48 8.64
C GLU A 40 15.38 -7.86 8.73
N GLN A 41 14.64 -8.90 9.15
CA GLN A 41 15.13 -10.28 9.15
C GLN A 41 15.44 -10.78 7.74
N LEU A 42 14.53 -10.60 6.77
CA LEU A 42 14.76 -11.01 5.39
C LEU A 42 16.04 -10.39 4.81
N PHE A 43 16.28 -9.10 5.06
CA PHE A 43 17.46 -8.41 4.55
C PHE A 43 18.80 -8.92 5.11
N GLN A 44 18.78 -9.70 6.20
CA GLN A 44 19.97 -10.41 6.72
C GLN A 44 20.33 -11.65 5.90
N TYR A 45 19.35 -12.30 5.26
CA TYR A 45 19.57 -13.50 4.42
C TYR A 45 19.92 -13.16 2.98
N ILE A 46 19.54 -11.97 2.52
CA ILE A 46 19.84 -11.51 1.17
C ILE A 46 21.28 -10.96 1.15
N PRO A 47 22.09 -11.19 0.09
CA PRO A 47 23.41 -10.58 -0.06
C PRO A 47 23.36 -9.05 0.00
N ALA A 48 24.43 -8.41 0.47
CA ALA A 48 24.55 -6.96 0.51
C ALA A 48 24.60 -6.33 -0.88
N GLU A 49 25.24 -7.00 -1.85
CA GLU A 49 25.17 -6.63 -3.26
C GLU A 49 23.87 -7.15 -3.87
N ARG A 50 22.85 -6.30 -3.78
CA ARG A 50 21.51 -6.56 -4.30
C ARG A 50 20.92 -5.29 -4.89
N GLN A 51 20.02 -5.47 -5.84
CA GLN A 51 19.15 -4.39 -6.28
C GLN A 51 17.80 -4.52 -5.54
N VAL A 52 17.31 -3.39 -5.03
CA VAL A 52 16.02 -3.29 -4.35
C VAL A 52 15.15 -2.34 -5.16
N LEU A 53 13.90 -2.75 -5.42
CA LEU A 53 12.88 -1.86 -5.98
C LEU A 53 11.82 -1.64 -4.91
N LEU A 54 11.52 -0.37 -4.63
CA LEU A 54 10.50 0.04 -3.69
C LEU A 54 9.39 0.77 -4.44
N TYR A 55 8.16 0.29 -4.28
CA TYR A 55 6.96 0.93 -4.82
C TYR A 55 6.13 1.48 -3.70
N SER A 56 5.82 2.78 -3.77
CA SER A 56 5.05 3.46 -2.74
C SER A 56 4.12 4.50 -3.33
N ALA A 57 2.89 4.55 -2.81
CA ALA A 57 1.96 5.64 -3.11
C ALA A 57 2.14 6.83 -2.15
N THR A 58 2.83 6.62 -1.03
CA THR A 58 3.05 7.65 0.02
C THR A 58 4.50 7.62 0.52
N PHE A 59 5.07 8.75 0.93
CA PHE A 59 6.45 8.78 1.44
C PHE A 59 6.51 9.30 2.88
N PRO A 60 6.01 8.53 3.88
CA PRO A 60 6.23 8.87 5.28
C PRO A 60 7.69 8.63 5.67
N VAL A 61 8.11 9.23 6.79
CA VAL A 61 9.49 9.16 7.33
C VAL A 61 10.00 7.72 7.49
N SER A 62 9.13 6.76 7.79
CA SER A 62 9.51 5.34 7.90
C SER A 62 10.04 4.75 6.59
N ILE A 63 9.54 5.22 5.44
CA ILE A 63 10.01 4.82 4.13
C ILE A 63 11.39 5.42 3.85
N ASP A 64 11.60 6.70 4.15
CA ASP A 64 12.90 7.35 3.96
C ASP A 64 14.00 6.65 4.78
N GLN A 65 13.73 6.32 6.05
CA GLN A 65 14.64 5.52 6.88
C GLN A 65 14.97 4.16 6.28
N PHE A 66 13.99 3.50 5.66
CA PHE A 66 14.19 2.22 5.00
C PHE A 66 15.07 2.36 3.76
N VAL A 67 14.79 3.35 2.91
CA VAL A 67 15.54 3.64 1.69
C VAL A 67 17.01 3.89 2.03
N GLN A 68 17.29 4.75 3.01
CA GLN A 68 18.67 5.04 3.43
C GLN A 68 19.40 3.83 4.00
N ARG A 69 18.69 2.92 4.68
CA ARG A 69 19.29 1.75 5.32
C ARG A 69 19.54 0.59 4.36
N TYR A 70 18.65 0.37 3.40
CA TYR A 70 18.62 -0.87 2.61
C TYR A 70 18.84 -0.69 1.11
N MET A 71 18.78 0.55 0.59
CA MET A 71 18.96 0.84 -0.83
C MET A 71 20.27 1.61 -1.05
N ARG A 72 21.08 1.16 -2.01
CA ARG A 72 22.35 1.81 -2.38
C ARG A 72 22.13 2.73 -3.57
N ASN A 73 22.36 4.04 -3.39
CA ASN A 73 22.16 5.08 -4.41
C ASN A 73 20.82 4.94 -5.16
N PRO A 74 19.67 4.97 -4.45
CA PRO A 74 18.37 4.80 -5.07
C PRO A 74 18.09 5.93 -6.07
N TYR A 75 17.50 5.58 -7.21
CA TYR A 75 16.96 6.55 -8.15
C TYR A 75 15.46 6.69 -7.90
N GLU A 76 15.01 7.90 -7.57
CA GLU A 76 13.60 8.19 -7.31
C GLU A 76 12.89 8.61 -8.59
N ILE A 77 11.77 7.94 -8.89
CA ILE A 77 10.85 8.32 -9.96
C ILE A 77 9.55 8.72 -9.30
N ASN A 78 9.35 10.02 -9.12
CA ASN A 78 8.08 10.57 -8.64
C ASN A 78 7.27 11.10 -9.82
N LEU A 79 6.09 10.53 -10.03
CA LEU A 79 5.18 10.88 -11.12
C LEU A 79 4.12 11.92 -10.72
N MET A 80 4.08 12.34 -9.45
CA MET A 80 3.10 13.31 -8.94
C MET A 80 3.74 14.35 -8.01
N ASN A 81 3.58 15.62 -8.34
CA ASN A 81 4.02 16.72 -7.47
C ASN A 81 3.00 17.03 -6.36
N GLU A 82 1.72 16.74 -6.59
CA GLU A 82 0.64 16.97 -5.63
C GLU A 82 -0.41 15.85 -5.71
N LEU A 83 -0.88 15.36 -4.56
CA LEU A 83 -2.06 14.50 -4.46
C LEU A 83 -3.30 15.33 -4.78
N THR A 84 -3.59 15.53 -6.05
CA THR A 84 -4.76 16.30 -6.46
C THR A 84 -5.83 15.36 -7.01
N LEU A 85 -7.05 15.49 -6.49
CA LEU A 85 -8.25 14.93 -7.10
C LEU A 85 -8.67 15.82 -8.28
N GLN A 86 -7.71 16.25 -9.12
CA GLN A 86 -7.96 17.08 -10.28
C GLN A 86 -8.90 16.35 -11.23
N GLY A 87 -9.98 17.03 -11.62
CA GLY A 87 -11.05 16.46 -12.45
C GLY A 87 -12.16 15.74 -11.68
N ILE A 88 -12.07 15.60 -10.35
CA ILE A 88 -13.13 15.02 -9.53
C ILE A 88 -13.89 16.14 -8.80
N THR A 89 -15.19 16.26 -9.08
CA THR A 89 -16.07 17.18 -8.35
C THR A 89 -16.62 16.49 -7.12
N GLN A 90 -16.38 17.07 -5.94
CA GLN A 90 -16.76 16.47 -4.66
C GLN A 90 -17.87 17.29 -4.00
N TYR A 91 -18.84 16.60 -3.43
CA TYR A 91 -19.96 17.19 -2.69
C TYR A 91 -20.12 16.47 -1.35
N TYR A 92 -20.61 17.18 -0.35
CA TYR A 92 -21.01 16.60 0.93
C TYR A 92 -22.42 17.05 1.30
N ALA A 93 -23.15 16.19 1.99
CA ALA A 93 -24.47 16.50 2.53
C ALA A 93 -24.50 16.09 4.01
N PHE A 94 -24.82 17.05 4.89
CA PHE A 94 -25.00 16.78 6.30
C PHE A 94 -26.43 16.26 6.53
N VAL A 95 -26.57 14.98 6.86
CA VAL A 95 -27.88 14.32 7.06
C VAL A 95 -27.83 13.41 8.29
N GLN A 96 -28.98 13.28 8.98
CA GLN A 96 -29.11 12.29 10.05
C GLN A 96 -29.11 10.87 9.46
N GLU A 97 -28.69 9.88 10.25
CA GLU A 97 -28.57 8.49 9.77
C GLU A 97 -29.87 7.95 9.17
N LYS A 98 -31.00 8.19 9.85
CA LYS A 98 -32.34 7.82 9.37
C LYS A 98 -32.74 8.46 8.04
N GLN A 99 -32.08 9.55 7.63
CA GLN A 99 -32.36 10.29 6.40
C GLN A 99 -31.42 9.92 5.25
N LYS A 100 -30.33 9.16 5.51
CA LYS A 100 -29.34 8.79 4.48
C LYS A 100 -29.98 8.06 3.31
N VAL A 101 -30.86 7.09 3.57
CA VAL A 101 -31.57 6.32 2.53
C VAL A 101 -32.44 7.22 1.66
N HIS A 102 -33.20 8.13 2.27
CA HIS A 102 -34.04 9.07 1.53
C HIS A 102 -33.22 10.05 0.68
N CYS A 103 -32.12 10.55 1.24
CA CYS A 103 -31.17 11.41 0.52
C CYS A 103 -30.57 10.69 -0.69
N LEU A 104 -30.10 9.45 -0.51
CA LEU A 104 -29.56 8.61 -1.59
C LEU A 104 -30.59 8.37 -2.70
N ASN A 105 -31.83 8.03 -2.36
CA ASN A 105 -32.88 7.84 -3.36
C ASN A 105 -33.16 9.13 -4.16
N THR A 106 -33.10 10.28 -3.50
CA THR A 106 -33.24 11.59 -4.16
C THR A 106 -32.06 11.93 -5.07
N LEU A 107 -30.86 11.45 -4.74
CA LEU A 107 -29.68 11.59 -5.61
C LEU A 107 -29.79 10.65 -6.81
N PHE A 108 -30.14 9.37 -6.61
CA PHE A 108 -30.27 8.40 -7.69
C PHE A 108 -31.38 8.77 -8.68
N SER A 109 -32.46 9.41 -8.24
CA SER A 109 -33.49 9.89 -9.18
C SER A 109 -33.01 11.02 -10.11
N LYS A 110 -31.88 11.67 -9.79
CA LYS A 110 -31.30 12.78 -10.57
C LYS A 110 -30.07 12.38 -11.38
N VAL A 111 -29.47 11.23 -11.10
CA VAL A 111 -28.25 10.76 -11.76
C VAL A 111 -28.61 9.64 -12.74
N ILE A 112 -28.20 9.77 -14.00
CA ILE A 112 -28.61 8.89 -15.11
C ILE A 112 -27.57 7.78 -15.40
N ASN A 113 -26.36 7.92 -14.87
CA ASN A 113 -25.22 7.03 -15.15
C ASN A 113 -25.08 5.90 -14.12
N ASP A 114 -24.31 4.87 -14.47
CA ASP A 114 -23.90 3.83 -13.53
C ASP A 114 -23.21 4.43 -12.29
N TYR A 115 -23.60 3.97 -11.11
CA TYR A 115 -23.08 4.47 -9.83
C TYR A 115 -22.64 3.33 -8.91
N CYS A 116 -21.60 3.60 -8.11
CA CYS A 116 -21.15 2.72 -7.04
C CYS A 116 -21.41 3.39 -5.69
N VAL A 117 -21.95 2.62 -4.74
CA VAL A 117 -22.25 3.08 -3.38
C VAL A 117 -21.39 2.31 -2.40
N TYR A 118 -20.55 3.01 -1.65
CA TYR A 118 -19.74 2.44 -0.57
C TYR A 118 -20.48 2.60 0.76
N VAL A 119 -20.70 1.49 1.47
CA VAL A 119 -21.35 1.47 2.79
C VAL A 119 -20.40 0.79 3.79
N THR A 120 -20.15 1.45 4.92
CA THR A 120 -19.35 0.91 6.01
C THR A 120 -20.27 0.44 7.13
N PHE A 121 -20.13 -0.83 7.55
CA PHE A 121 -20.82 -1.37 8.72
C PHE A 121 -19.91 -1.31 9.93
N TYR A 122 -20.34 -0.62 10.98
CA TYR A 122 -19.65 -0.63 12.27
C TYR A 122 -20.32 -1.69 13.15
N TYR A 123 -19.60 -2.77 13.42
CA TYR A 123 -19.98 -3.72 14.46
C TYR A 123 -19.39 -3.21 15.78
N ASN A 124 -20.26 -2.91 16.76
CA ASN A 124 -19.81 -2.73 18.13
C ASN A 124 -19.51 -4.12 18.69
N PHE A 125 -18.21 -4.44 18.86
CA PHE A 125 -17.75 -5.56 19.67
C PHE A 125 -17.75 -5.17 21.15
#